data_AF-A0A6I6MJV9-F1
#
_entry.id   AF-A0A6I6MJV9-F1
#
_cell.length_a   1.000
_cell.length_b   1.000
_cell.length_c   1.000
_cell.angle_alpha   90.00
_cell.angle_beta   90.00
_cell.angle_gamma   90.00
#
_symmetry.space_group_name_H-M   'P 1'
#
loop_
_entity.id
_entity.type
_entity.pdbx_description
1 polymer ?
#
loop_
_entity_poly.entity_id
_entity_poly.type
_entity_poly.pdbx_seq_one_letter_code
_entity_poly.pdbx_strand_id
1 'polypeptide(L)'
;MLKAIVLALLASAIMACGVVFEGAAQTQAALDVVHVAQRTSSIQLQERMLAGAAARLQKSWAQPTRWNASAAEALSAIYAMRANAAGGDEAIYAESMLWAMRATQIGPTQPNAWARLATFSIMDLAHAPCAAQTCLERSWIAAPMLDAESDCARLRIAHAGGLQESLISERIDWYLRSGVGADQAAACLAFVPREDLFQMMLRSRSSATP
;
A
#
# COMPACT_ATOMS: atom_id res chain seq x y z
N MET A 1 -34.18 -18.57 32.00
CA MET A 1 -32.76 -18.17 31.90
C MET A 1 -32.16 -18.50 30.54
N LEU A 2 -32.25 -19.76 30.04
CA LEU A 2 -31.70 -20.14 28.73
C LEU A 2 -32.15 -19.26 27.54
N LYS A 3 -33.46 -18.92 27.44
CA LYS A 3 -33.97 -18.03 26.38
C LYS A 3 -33.32 -16.65 26.37
N ALA A 4 -33.10 -16.05 27.54
CA ALA A 4 -32.46 -14.73 27.65
C ALA A 4 -30.97 -14.79 27.25
N ILE A 5 -30.27 -15.88 27.61
CA ILE A 5 -28.88 -16.11 27.21
C ILE A 5 -28.79 -16.25 25.68
N VAL A 6 -29.66 -17.05 25.06
CA VAL A 6 -29.68 -17.22 23.59
C VAL A 6 -29.96 -15.89 22.88
N LEU A 7 -30.92 -15.10 23.36
CA LEU A 7 -31.21 -13.78 22.78
C LEU A 7 -30.02 -12.81 22.90
N ALA A 8 -29.34 -12.80 24.05
CA ALA A 8 -28.16 -11.96 24.25
C ALA A 8 -26.99 -12.36 23.33
N LEU A 9 -26.78 -13.68 23.13
CA LEU A 9 -25.76 -14.18 22.21
C LEU A 9 -26.09 -13.82 20.75
N LEU A 10 -27.35 -13.97 20.33
CA LEU A 10 -27.80 -13.58 19.00
C LEU A 10 -27.63 -12.09 18.74
N ALA A 11 -28.04 -11.24 19.70
CA ALA A 11 -27.86 -9.79 19.58
C ALA A 11 -26.36 -9.41 19.47
N SER A 12 -25.51 -10.05 20.28
CA SER A 12 -24.06 -9.83 20.25
C SER A 12 -23.45 -10.27 18.91
N ALA A 13 -23.88 -11.41 18.37
CA ALA A 13 -23.44 -11.90 17.07
C ALA A 13 -23.86 -10.96 15.93
N ILE A 14 -25.10 -10.47 15.93
CA ILE A 14 -25.60 -9.52 14.94
C ILE A 14 -24.79 -8.22 14.98
N MET A 15 -24.53 -7.69 16.19
CA MET A 15 -23.71 -6.48 16.35
C MET A 15 -22.28 -6.68 15.86
N ALA A 16 -21.66 -7.82 16.16
CA ALA A 16 -20.32 -8.15 15.67
C ALA A 16 -20.27 -8.23 14.15
N CYS A 17 -21.25 -8.89 13.52
CA CYS A 17 -21.37 -8.91 12.05
C CYS A 17 -21.53 -7.49 11.48
N GLY A 18 -22.37 -6.67 12.11
CA GLY A 18 -22.56 -5.28 11.71
C GLY A 18 -21.26 -4.47 11.69
N VAL A 19 -20.41 -4.63 12.71
CA VAL A 19 -19.08 -3.98 12.78
C VAL A 19 -18.22 -4.39 11.60
N VAL A 20 -18.20 -5.69 11.26
CA VAL A 20 -17.39 -6.21 10.16
C VAL A 20 -17.87 -5.67 8.80
N PHE A 21 -19.18 -5.73 8.53
CA PHE A 21 -19.74 -5.27 7.27
C PHE A 21 -19.60 -3.77 7.06
N GLU A 22 -19.90 -2.98 8.09
CA GLU A 22 -19.66 -1.53 8.06
C GLU A 22 -18.17 -1.24 7.81
N GLY A 23 -17.29 -1.90 8.56
CA GLY A 23 -15.85 -1.70 8.44
C GLY A 23 -15.33 -2.03 7.04
N ALA A 24 -15.79 -3.14 6.45
CA ALA A 24 -15.45 -3.53 5.09
C ALA A 24 -15.99 -2.53 4.05
N ALA A 25 -17.25 -2.09 4.19
CA ALA A 25 -17.87 -1.12 3.29
C ALA A 25 -17.13 0.22 3.27
N GLN A 26 -16.79 0.77 4.46
CA GLN A 26 -16.05 2.03 4.54
C GLN A 26 -14.61 1.89 4.02
N THR A 27 -13.99 0.73 4.23
CA THR A 27 -12.65 0.43 3.69
C THR A 27 -12.66 0.41 2.17
N GLN A 28 -13.61 -0.32 1.57
CA GLN A 28 -13.74 -0.38 0.12
C GLN A 28 -14.01 1.01 -0.48
N ALA A 29 -14.95 1.76 0.10
CA ALA A 29 -15.26 3.10 -0.36
C ALA A 29 -14.04 4.04 -0.30
N ALA A 30 -13.18 3.89 0.70
CA ALA A 30 -11.95 4.67 0.81
C ALA A 30 -10.91 4.28 -0.24
N LEU A 31 -10.74 2.98 -0.52
CA LEU A 31 -9.86 2.48 -1.57
C LEU A 31 -10.31 2.96 -2.96
N ASP A 32 -11.61 2.90 -3.23
CA ASP A 32 -12.18 3.42 -4.48
C ASP A 32 -11.87 4.92 -4.65
N VAL A 33 -12.01 5.70 -3.57
CA VAL A 33 -11.64 7.12 -3.59
C VAL A 33 -10.15 7.33 -3.85
N VAL A 34 -9.26 6.54 -3.24
CA VAL A 34 -7.81 6.59 -3.50
C VAL A 34 -7.54 6.37 -5.00
N HIS A 35 -8.15 5.36 -5.61
CA HIS A 35 -7.96 5.05 -7.03
C HIS A 35 -8.50 6.13 -7.97
N VAL A 36 -9.60 6.80 -7.61
CA VAL A 36 -10.13 7.93 -8.40
C VAL A 36 -9.27 9.18 -8.18
N ALA A 37 -8.83 9.44 -6.95
CA ALA A 37 -8.00 10.57 -6.60
C ALA A 37 -6.63 10.53 -7.32
N GLN A 38 -6.05 9.34 -7.52
CA GLN A 38 -4.81 9.18 -8.30
C GLN A 38 -4.94 9.64 -9.76
N ARG A 39 -6.14 9.56 -10.33
CA ARG A 39 -6.44 9.94 -11.72
C ARG A 39 -7.03 11.34 -11.85
N THR A 40 -7.23 12.03 -10.73
CA THR A 40 -7.83 13.36 -10.70
C THR A 40 -6.76 14.43 -10.89
N SER A 41 -6.89 15.27 -11.91
CA SER A 41 -5.93 16.34 -12.21
C SER A 41 -6.10 17.60 -11.35
N SER A 42 -7.29 17.82 -10.79
CA SER A 42 -7.54 18.95 -9.89
C SER A 42 -7.09 18.63 -8.46
N ILE A 43 -6.04 19.31 -8.00
CA ILE A 43 -5.50 19.20 -6.63
C ILE A 43 -6.59 19.49 -5.59
N GLN A 44 -7.42 20.52 -5.79
CA GLN A 44 -8.47 20.88 -4.84
C GLN A 44 -9.56 19.82 -4.74
N LEU A 45 -9.95 19.22 -5.87
CA LEU A 45 -10.92 18.13 -5.88
C LEU A 45 -10.32 16.87 -5.23
N GLN A 46 -9.08 16.55 -5.58
CA GLN A 46 -8.33 15.44 -5.00
C GLN A 46 -8.27 15.54 -3.47
N GLU A 47 -7.89 16.70 -2.94
CA GLU A 47 -7.80 16.94 -1.50
C GLU A 47 -9.16 16.78 -0.81
N ARG A 48 -10.24 17.34 -1.38
CA ARG A 48 -11.59 17.19 -0.81
C ARG A 48 -12.05 15.74 -0.79
N MET A 49 -11.77 14.99 -1.86
CA MET A 49 -12.11 13.57 -1.94
C MET A 49 -11.36 12.76 -0.88
N LEU A 50 -10.05 12.96 -0.79
CA LEU A 50 -9.19 12.27 0.17
C LEU A 50 -9.55 12.61 1.62
N ALA A 51 -9.74 13.89 1.94
CA ALA A 51 -10.19 14.34 3.26
C ALA A 51 -11.57 13.76 3.64
N GLY A 52 -12.49 13.70 2.67
CA GLY A 52 -13.80 13.06 2.85
C GLY A 52 -13.70 11.56 3.13
N ALA A 53 -12.83 10.84 2.41
CA ALA A 53 -12.58 9.41 2.65
C ALA A 53 -11.92 9.16 4.00
N ALA A 54 -10.93 9.98 4.39
CA ALA A 54 -10.30 9.92 5.71
C ALA A 54 -11.35 10.06 6.83
N ALA A 55 -12.19 11.09 6.72
CA ALA A 55 -13.22 11.38 7.70
C ALA A 55 -14.25 10.25 7.80
N ARG A 56 -14.65 9.61 6.69
CA ARG A 56 -15.56 8.45 6.71
C ARG A 56 -14.96 7.26 7.43
N LEU A 57 -13.70 6.92 7.13
CA LEU A 57 -12.99 5.83 7.82
C LEU A 57 -12.86 6.08 9.33
N GLN A 58 -12.49 7.31 9.71
CA GLN A 58 -12.25 7.66 11.11
C GLN A 58 -13.54 7.83 11.92
N LYS A 59 -14.62 8.33 11.31
CA LYS A 59 -15.91 8.57 11.98
C LYS A 59 -16.87 7.39 11.90
N SER A 60 -16.53 6.33 11.18
CA SER A 60 -17.33 5.11 11.16
C SER A 60 -17.52 4.58 12.58
N TRP A 61 -18.76 4.24 12.92
CA TRP A 61 -19.09 3.68 14.23
C TRP A 61 -18.40 2.33 14.47
N ALA A 62 -18.05 1.61 13.40
CA ALA A 62 -17.29 0.36 13.45
C ALA A 62 -15.79 0.54 13.70
N GLN A 63 -15.27 1.78 13.59
CA GLN A 63 -13.87 2.14 13.80
C GLN A 63 -12.87 1.17 13.11
N PRO A 64 -13.02 0.92 11.80
CA PRO A 64 -12.29 -0.16 11.11
C PRO A 64 -10.77 -0.02 11.21
N THR A 65 -10.23 1.19 11.24
CA THR A 65 -8.78 1.45 11.34
C THR A 65 -8.15 0.94 12.64
N ARG A 66 -8.95 0.57 13.65
CA ARG A 66 -8.46 0.01 14.92
C ARG A 66 -8.21 -1.49 14.85
N TRP A 67 -8.88 -2.22 13.97
CA TRP A 67 -8.85 -3.68 13.94
C TRP A 67 -8.68 -4.29 12.54
N ASN A 68 -8.89 -3.52 11.47
CA ASN A 68 -8.73 -3.94 10.08
C ASN A 68 -7.45 -3.32 9.50
N ALA A 69 -6.51 -4.17 9.07
CA ALA A 69 -5.22 -3.74 8.56
C ALA A 69 -5.34 -2.95 7.25
N SER A 70 -6.23 -3.37 6.35
CA SER A 70 -6.48 -2.69 5.07
C SER A 70 -7.14 -1.33 5.25
N ALA A 71 -7.98 -1.14 6.27
CA ALA A 71 -8.53 0.16 6.62
C ALA A 71 -7.44 1.14 7.07
N ALA A 72 -6.52 0.67 7.92
CA ALA A 72 -5.36 1.47 8.34
C ALA A 72 -4.40 1.74 7.16
N GLU A 73 -4.18 0.76 6.28
CA GLU A 73 -3.36 0.94 5.07
C GLU A 73 -3.98 1.98 4.11
N ALA A 74 -5.30 1.92 3.89
CA ALA A 74 -6.04 2.88 3.08
C ALA A 74 -5.93 4.29 3.66
N LEU A 75 -6.11 4.45 4.98
CA LEU A 75 -5.98 5.73 5.65
C LEU A 75 -4.56 6.30 5.52
N SER A 76 -3.55 5.44 5.68
CA SER A 76 -2.16 5.80 5.40
C SER A 76 -1.95 6.28 3.96
N ALA A 77 -2.49 5.56 2.97
CA ALA A 77 -2.40 5.94 1.56
C ALA A 77 -3.01 7.32 1.29
N ILE A 78 -4.21 7.56 1.84
CA ILE A 78 -4.91 8.85 1.75
C ILE A 78 -4.01 9.97 2.28
N TYR A 79 -3.46 9.83 3.49
CA TYR A 79 -2.61 10.88 4.07
C TYR A 79 -1.33 11.11 3.27
N ALA A 80 -0.68 10.07 2.74
CA ALA A 80 0.49 10.26 1.88
C ALA A 80 0.14 11.04 0.61
N MET A 81 -0.99 10.75 -0.01
CA MET A 81 -1.46 11.48 -1.19
C MET A 81 -1.80 12.95 -0.88
N ARG A 82 -2.41 13.20 0.29
CA ARG A 82 -2.69 14.57 0.75
C ARG A 82 -1.40 15.35 1.03
N ALA A 83 -0.41 14.72 1.67
CA ALA A 83 0.90 15.33 1.90
C ALA A 83 1.59 15.68 0.56
N ASN A 84 1.57 14.76 -0.42
CA ASN A 84 2.08 15.03 -1.76
C ASN A 84 1.35 16.23 -2.42
N ALA A 85 0.02 16.26 -2.35
CA ALA A 85 -0.80 17.34 -2.90
C ALA A 85 -0.56 18.70 -2.21
N ALA A 86 -0.15 18.67 -0.94
CA ALA A 86 0.23 19.84 -0.15
C ALA A 86 1.71 20.26 -0.35
N GLY A 87 2.44 19.66 -1.29
CA GLY A 87 3.84 20.00 -1.54
C GLY A 87 4.83 19.35 -0.57
N GLY A 88 4.44 18.25 0.09
CA GLY A 88 5.30 17.48 0.96
C GLY A 88 5.20 17.84 2.44
N ASP A 89 4.00 18.17 2.92
CA ASP A 89 3.77 18.54 4.33
C ASP A 89 4.19 17.39 5.29
N GLU A 90 5.24 17.63 6.08
CA GLU A 90 5.82 16.66 7.02
C GLU A 90 4.83 16.22 8.10
N ALA A 91 3.94 17.09 8.57
CA ALA A 91 2.96 16.73 9.59
C ALA A 91 1.94 15.73 9.03
N ILE A 92 1.52 15.93 7.78
CA ILE A 92 0.60 15.01 7.10
C ILE A 92 1.31 13.67 6.76
N TYR A 93 2.60 13.70 6.41
CA TYR A 93 3.37 12.46 6.28
C TYR A 93 3.53 11.72 7.60
N ALA A 94 3.74 12.43 8.71
CA ALA A 94 3.79 11.81 10.03
C ALA A 94 2.46 11.09 10.36
N GLU A 95 1.31 11.69 10.05
CA GLU A 95 0.01 11.01 10.15
C GLU A 95 -0.05 9.76 9.25
N SER A 96 0.39 9.85 8.00
CA SER A 96 0.44 8.70 7.09
C SER A 96 1.31 7.56 7.63
N MET A 97 2.47 7.90 8.20
CA MET A 97 3.41 6.94 8.79
C MET A 97 2.81 6.23 10.00
N LEU A 98 2.15 6.96 10.90
CA LEU A 98 1.45 6.37 12.05
C LEU A 98 0.43 5.33 11.60
N TRP A 99 -0.34 5.62 10.55
CA TRP A 99 -1.32 4.67 10.01
C TRP A 99 -0.68 3.50 9.27
N ALA A 100 0.46 3.69 8.58
CA ALA A 100 1.20 2.59 7.98
C ALA A 100 1.76 1.65 9.05
N MET A 101 2.33 2.19 10.12
CA MET A 101 2.76 1.41 11.29
C MET A 101 1.59 0.65 11.93
N ARG A 102 0.43 1.30 12.05
CA ARG A 102 -0.76 0.65 12.58
C ARG A 102 -1.22 -0.51 11.70
N ALA A 103 -1.22 -0.32 10.38
CA ALA A 103 -1.59 -1.35 9.41
C ALA A 103 -0.69 -2.59 9.56
N THR A 104 0.63 -2.39 9.64
CA THR A 104 1.59 -3.50 9.80
C THR A 104 1.54 -4.17 11.17
N GLN A 105 1.15 -3.43 12.22
CA GLN A 105 0.89 -4.01 13.55
C GLN A 105 -0.37 -4.87 13.59
N ILE A 106 -1.45 -4.44 12.93
CA ILE A 106 -2.70 -5.22 12.85
C ILE A 106 -2.50 -6.43 11.93
N GLY A 107 -1.87 -6.23 10.78
CA GLY A 107 -1.63 -7.27 9.78
C GLY A 107 -0.23 -7.09 9.17
N PRO A 108 0.77 -7.90 9.54
CA PRO A 108 2.11 -7.79 8.99
C PRO A 108 2.18 -8.17 7.50
N THR A 109 1.10 -8.68 6.93
CA THR A 109 0.92 -9.04 5.52
C THR A 109 0.40 -7.88 4.66
N GLN A 110 0.48 -6.62 5.11
CA GLN A 110 0.13 -5.43 4.34
C GLN A 110 1.34 -4.90 3.56
N PRO A 111 1.54 -5.28 2.29
CA PRO A 111 2.77 -4.98 1.60
C PRO A 111 2.90 -3.49 1.25
N ASN A 112 1.79 -2.81 0.93
CA ASN A 112 1.86 -1.40 0.54
C ASN A 112 2.13 -0.49 1.75
N ALA A 113 1.64 -0.88 2.94
CA ALA A 113 2.03 -0.23 4.18
C ALA A 113 3.54 -0.34 4.43
N TRP A 114 4.13 -1.53 4.27
CA TRP A 114 5.58 -1.72 4.38
C TRP A 114 6.38 -0.90 3.35
N ALA A 115 5.95 -0.91 2.08
CA ALA A 115 6.57 -0.12 1.03
C ALA A 115 6.52 1.40 1.33
N ARG A 116 5.41 1.87 1.90
CA ARG A 116 5.26 3.27 2.29
C ARG A 116 6.16 3.65 3.47
N LEU A 117 6.31 2.77 4.47
CA LEU A 117 7.30 2.95 5.54
C LEU A 117 8.72 3.03 4.99
N ALA A 118 9.05 2.23 3.97
CA ALA A 118 10.34 2.32 3.30
C ALA A 118 10.53 3.68 2.61
N THR A 119 9.46 4.19 1.95
CA THR A 119 9.47 5.50 1.30
C THR A 119 9.76 6.61 2.32
N PHE A 120 9.12 6.57 3.49
CA PHE A 120 9.37 7.54 4.56
C PHE A 120 10.80 7.48 5.11
N SER A 121 11.37 6.27 5.21
CA SER A 121 12.79 6.12 5.55
C SER A 121 13.72 6.71 4.49
N ILE A 122 13.38 6.64 3.20
CA ILE A 122 14.18 7.22 2.11
C ILE A 122 14.09 8.75 2.12
N MET A 123 12.91 9.29 2.47
CA MET A 123 12.67 10.72 2.61
C MET A 123 13.32 11.32 3.87
N ASP A 124 14.01 10.52 4.68
CA ASP A 124 14.61 10.92 5.96
C ASP A 124 13.60 11.54 6.94
N LEU A 125 12.34 11.07 6.89
CA LEU A 125 11.34 11.50 7.86
C LEU A 125 11.69 10.94 9.25
N ALA A 126 11.73 11.83 10.24
CA ALA A 126 12.02 11.46 11.61
C ALA A 126 11.08 10.34 12.09
N HIS A 127 11.62 9.37 12.84
CA HIS A 127 10.87 8.24 13.42
C HIS A 127 10.37 7.17 12.44
N ALA A 128 10.95 7.06 11.24
CA ALA A 128 10.73 5.88 10.41
C ALA A 128 11.04 4.59 11.20
N PRO A 129 10.12 3.61 11.25
CA PRO A 129 10.20 2.48 12.17
C PRO A 129 11.22 1.41 11.78
N CYS A 130 11.69 1.45 10.53
CA CYS A 130 12.72 0.56 10.00
C CYS A 130 13.53 1.30 8.93
N ALA A 131 14.76 0.82 8.71
CA ALA A 131 15.53 1.24 7.54
C ALA A 131 14.80 0.81 6.25
N ALA A 132 14.93 1.61 5.20
CA ALA A 132 14.26 1.41 3.91
C ALA A 132 14.39 -0.03 3.37
N GLN A 133 15.60 -0.60 3.44
CA GLN A 133 15.86 -1.98 3.03
C GLN A 133 14.99 -2.99 3.79
N THR A 134 14.99 -2.92 5.12
CA THR A 134 14.22 -3.83 5.97
C THR A 134 12.71 -3.68 5.75
N CYS A 135 12.22 -2.45 5.59
CA CYS A 135 10.81 -2.24 5.29
C CYS A 135 10.43 -2.83 3.91
N LEU A 136 11.26 -2.66 2.88
CA LEU A 136 11.03 -3.22 1.55
C LEU A 136 11.10 -4.75 1.53
N GLU A 137 12.06 -5.35 2.22
CA GLU A 137 12.13 -6.82 2.35
C GLU A 137 10.84 -7.39 2.95
N ARG A 138 10.30 -6.74 4.00
CA ARG A 138 9.01 -7.11 4.58
C ARG A 138 7.85 -6.92 3.61
N SER A 139 7.88 -5.86 2.79
CA SER A 139 6.89 -5.65 1.73
C SER A 139 6.87 -6.81 0.74
N TRP A 140 8.04 -7.35 0.38
CA TRP A 140 8.16 -8.47 -0.55
C TRP A 140 7.73 -9.81 0.06
N ILE A 141 7.98 -10.02 1.35
CA ILE A 141 7.53 -11.20 2.07
C ILE A 141 6.00 -11.18 2.25
N ALA A 142 5.43 -10.01 2.57
CA ALA A 142 4.01 -9.84 2.84
C ALA A 142 3.13 -10.19 1.63
N ALA A 143 3.58 -9.88 0.43
CA ALA A 143 2.97 -10.32 -0.81
C ALA A 143 4.07 -10.62 -1.82
N PRO A 144 4.38 -11.91 -2.06
CA PRO A 144 5.24 -12.32 -3.16
C PRO A 144 4.54 -11.94 -4.47
N MET A 145 4.84 -10.73 -4.93
CA MET A 145 4.56 -10.14 -6.24
C MET A 145 3.25 -10.61 -6.90
N LEU A 146 2.11 -10.07 -6.43
CA LEU A 146 0.76 -10.47 -6.88
C LEU A 146 0.13 -9.45 -7.84
N ASP A 147 0.69 -8.25 -7.95
CA ASP A 147 0.13 -7.12 -8.69
C ASP A 147 1.26 -6.27 -9.30
N ALA A 148 1.25 -6.15 -10.63
CA ALA A 148 2.31 -5.49 -11.38
C ALA A 148 2.46 -4.00 -11.01
N GLU A 149 1.37 -3.30 -10.66
CA GLU A 149 1.45 -1.89 -10.26
C GLU A 149 2.16 -1.73 -8.92
N SER A 150 1.75 -2.50 -7.93
CA SER A 150 2.37 -2.52 -6.59
C SER A 150 3.84 -2.94 -6.64
N ASP A 151 4.17 -3.92 -7.48
CA ASP A 151 5.53 -4.40 -7.67
C ASP A 151 6.41 -3.35 -8.32
N CYS A 152 5.88 -2.67 -9.34
CA CYS A 152 6.56 -1.56 -9.96
C CYS A 152 6.88 -0.45 -8.96
N ALA A 153 5.91 -0.06 -8.14
CA ALA A 153 6.08 0.98 -7.14
C ALA A 153 7.23 0.65 -6.17
N ARG A 154 7.26 -0.58 -5.66
CA ARG A 154 8.29 -1.04 -4.73
C ARG A 154 9.67 -1.18 -5.39
N LEU A 155 9.76 -1.58 -6.66
CA LEU A 155 11.01 -1.56 -7.42
C LEU A 155 11.57 -0.13 -7.57
N ARG A 156 10.69 0.83 -7.84
CA ARG A 156 11.06 2.25 -7.91
C ARG A 156 11.52 2.80 -6.57
N ILE A 157 10.87 2.41 -5.46
CA ILE A 157 11.30 2.74 -4.10
C ILE A 157 12.68 2.13 -3.81
N ALA A 158 12.91 0.86 -4.19
CA ALA A 158 14.19 0.20 -4.00
C ALA A 158 15.33 0.91 -4.74
N HIS A 159 15.10 1.31 -6.00
CA HIS A 159 16.05 2.12 -6.75
C HIS A 159 16.28 3.48 -6.08
N ALA A 160 15.23 4.19 -5.69
CA ALA A 160 15.34 5.51 -5.05
C ALA A 160 16.13 5.45 -3.73
N GLY A 161 16.03 4.34 -3.00
CA GLY A 161 16.79 4.10 -1.78
C GLY A 161 18.22 3.60 -1.99
N GLY A 162 18.70 3.48 -3.23
CA GLY A 162 20.05 2.99 -3.53
C GLY A 162 20.30 1.56 -3.02
N LEU A 163 19.26 0.71 -2.97
CA LEU A 163 19.42 -0.66 -2.49
C LEU A 163 20.32 -1.46 -3.44
N GLN A 164 21.00 -2.47 -2.88
CA GLN A 164 21.98 -3.28 -3.62
C GLN A 164 21.39 -3.80 -4.95
N GLU A 165 22.13 -3.58 -6.04
CA GLU A 165 21.73 -3.97 -7.39
C GLU A 165 21.38 -5.45 -7.51
N SER A 166 22.04 -6.32 -6.75
CA SER A 166 21.77 -7.77 -6.73
C SER A 166 20.35 -8.08 -6.23
N LEU A 167 19.90 -7.42 -5.17
CA LEU A 167 18.57 -7.61 -4.59
C LEU A 167 17.47 -7.03 -5.49
N ILE A 168 17.76 -5.94 -6.20
CA ILE A 168 16.85 -5.35 -7.18
C ILE A 168 16.77 -6.23 -8.44
N SER A 169 17.90 -6.75 -8.92
CA SER A 169 17.98 -7.54 -10.16
C SER A 169 17.11 -8.79 -10.12
N GLU A 170 17.14 -9.56 -9.03
CA GLU A 170 16.29 -10.74 -8.88
C GLU A 170 14.79 -10.38 -8.93
N ARG A 171 14.42 -9.24 -8.33
CA ARG A 171 13.03 -8.74 -8.32
C ARG A 171 12.60 -8.20 -9.67
N ILE A 172 13.51 -7.57 -10.44
CA ILE A 172 13.25 -7.18 -11.82
C ILE A 172 13.03 -8.41 -12.70
N ASP A 173 13.88 -9.42 -12.58
CA ASP A 173 13.72 -10.66 -13.35
C ASP A 173 12.39 -11.35 -13.04
N TRP A 174 11.98 -11.37 -11.76
CA TRP A 174 10.67 -11.87 -11.37
C TRP A 174 9.55 -11.01 -11.98
N TYR A 175 9.63 -9.68 -11.86
CA TYR A 175 8.65 -8.75 -12.42
C TYR A 175 8.45 -8.96 -13.92
N LEU A 176 9.54 -9.15 -14.67
CA LEU A 176 9.49 -9.42 -16.12
C LEU A 176 8.85 -10.78 -16.45
N ARG A 177 8.93 -11.77 -15.56
CA ARG A 177 8.30 -13.10 -15.72
C ARG A 177 6.84 -13.13 -15.27
N SER A 178 6.34 -12.10 -14.60
CA SER A 178 4.97 -12.05 -14.05
C SER A 178 3.86 -11.99 -15.10
N GLY A 179 4.21 -11.89 -16.39
CA GLY A 179 3.23 -11.71 -17.47
C GLY A 179 2.84 -10.26 -17.72
N VAL A 180 3.53 -9.30 -17.09
CA VAL A 180 3.38 -7.86 -17.38
C VAL A 180 3.67 -7.56 -18.85
N GLY A 181 2.86 -6.71 -19.48
CA GLY A 181 3.06 -6.29 -20.87
C GLY A 181 4.38 -5.54 -21.05
N ALA A 182 5.01 -5.68 -22.22
CA ALA A 182 6.33 -5.09 -22.49
C ALA A 182 6.36 -3.57 -22.29
N ASP A 183 5.31 -2.85 -22.70
CA ASP A 183 5.22 -1.40 -22.54
C ASP A 183 5.11 -0.99 -21.08
N GLN A 184 4.33 -1.75 -20.28
CA GLN A 184 4.19 -1.51 -18.84
C GLN A 184 5.48 -1.84 -18.08
N ALA A 185 6.19 -2.90 -18.49
CA ALA A 185 7.51 -3.22 -17.97
C ALA A 185 8.53 -2.12 -18.26
N ALA A 186 8.57 -1.65 -19.51
CA ALA A 186 9.48 -0.58 -19.94
C ALA A 186 9.19 0.74 -19.21
N ALA A 187 7.91 1.11 -19.06
CA ALA A 187 7.52 2.30 -18.30
C ALA A 187 7.91 2.19 -16.83
N CYS A 188 7.74 1.02 -16.23
CA CYS A 188 8.10 0.77 -14.84
C CYS A 188 9.61 0.86 -14.59
N LEU A 189 10.39 0.17 -15.44
CA LEU A 189 11.82 -0.02 -15.32
C LEU A 189 12.61 1.07 -16.05
N ALA A 190 11.99 2.22 -16.35
CA ALA A 190 12.64 3.34 -17.04
C ALA A 190 13.85 3.92 -16.28
N PHE A 191 14.00 3.58 -15.01
CA PHE A 191 15.17 3.91 -14.19
C PHE A 191 16.38 3.00 -14.46
N VAL A 192 16.18 1.84 -15.08
CA VAL A 192 17.25 0.90 -15.45
C VAL A 192 17.89 1.38 -16.76
N PRO A 193 19.23 1.39 -16.88
CA PRO A 193 19.89 1.69 -18.15
C PRO A 193 19.36 0.82 -19.28
N ARG A 194 19.15 1.44 -20.46
CA ARG A 194 18.48 0.77 -21.59
C ARG A 194 19.16 -0.52 -22.03
N GLU A 195 20.49 -0.55 -21.98
CA GLU A 195 21.28 -1.75 -22.32
C GLU A 195 21.02 -2.89 -21.33
N ASP A 196 21.09 -2.61 -20.03
CA ASP A 196 20.83 -3.61 -18.98
C ASP A 196 19.39 -4.13 -19.04
N LEU A 197 18.43 -3.24 -19.25
CA LEU A 197 17.03 -3.60 -19.42
C LEU A 197 16.82 -4.52 -20.63
N PHE A 198 17.48 -4.23 -21.76
CA PHE A 198 17.43 -5.08 -22.94
C PHE A 198 17.99 -6.47 -22.66
N GLN A 199 19.16 -6.57 -22.01
CA GLN A 199 19.75 -7.85 -21.62
C GLN A 199 18.88 -8.63 -20.63
N MET A 200 18.25 -7.95 -19.67
CA MET A 200 17.31 -8.57 -18.72
C MET A 200 16.07 -9.12 -19.43
N MET A 201 15.48 -8.36 -20.36
CA MET A 201 14.32 -8.83 -21.15
C MET A 201 14.66 -10.02 -22.07
N LEU A 202 15.87 -10.06 -22.64
CA LEU A 202 16.33 -11.22 -23.42
C LEU A 202 16.48 -12.47 -22.54
N ARG A 203 17.11 -12.32 -21.36
CA ARG A 203 17.27 -13.43 -20.41
C ARG A 203 15.92 -13.97 -19.92
N SER A 204 15.00 -13.09 -19.52
CA SER A 204 13.69 -13.50 -19.01
C SER A 204 12.86 -14.28 -20.05
N ARG A 205 12.91 -13.88 -21.33
CA ARG A 205 12.25 -14.61 -22.43
C ARG A 205 12.86 -15.98 -22.69
N SER A 206 14.18 -16.13 -22.60
CA SER A 206 14.85 -17.43 -22.81
C SER A 206 14.51 -18.45 -21.72
N SER A 207 14.22 -17.99 -20.50
CA SER A 207 13.82 -18.82 -19.36
C SER A 207 12.33 -19.21 -19.30
N ALA A 208 11.50 -18.66 -20.21
CA ALA A 208 10.05 -18.86 -20.22
C ALA A 208 9.58 -19.99 -21.17
N THR A 209 10.51 -20.75 -21.75
CA THR A 209 10.22 -21.92 -22.59
C THR A 209 10.18 -23.18 -21.69
N PRO A 210 9.07 -23.95 -21.67
CA PRO A 210 8.97 -25.19 -20.90
C PRO A 210 9.91 -26.28 -21.41
#